data_AF-A0A522MXK4-F1
#
_entry.id   AF-A0A522MXK4-F1
#
_cell.length_a   1.000
_cell.length_b   1.000
_cell.length_c   1.000
_cell.angle_alpha   90.00
_cell.angle_beta   90.00
_cell.angle_gamma   90.00
#
_symmetry.space_group_name_H-M   'P 1'
#
loop_
_entity.id
_entity.type
_entity.pdbx_description
1 polymer ?
#
loop_
_entity_poly.entity_id
_entity_poly.type
_entity_poly.pdbx_seq_one_letter_code
_entity_poly.pdbx_strand_id
1 'polypeptide(L)'
;MTPRRFGPGIELLQALGADAFFAPEPASDAELERLHDPAYIEAVRRHGLWPGELPVSHGIGPGDDPAFAGMHEAGATVAGGSLAAMRAILEGSVGHAFHPGGGLHHALRDRASGFCIYNDVGLAVALARDAGERVLYIDLDVHHGDGVQDLFWDDPAVLTVSIHESGHFLFPG
;
A
#
# COMPACT_ATOMS: atom_id res chain seq x y z
N MET A 1 -13.06 4.81 2.27
CA MET A 1 -13.03 3.31 2.25
C MET A 1 -13.13 2.76 3.68
N THR A 2 -13.73 1.58 3.94
CA THR A 2 -13.79 0.99 5.30
C THR A 2 -12.99 -0.33 5.39
N PRO A 3 -12.11 -0.50 6.39
CA PRO A 3 -11.33 -1.74 6.56
C PRO A 3 -12.19 -2.93 7.01
N ARG A 4 -13.46 -2.71 7.39
CA ARG A 4 -14.38 -3.79 7.79
C ARG A 4 -14.61 -4.83 6.69
N ARG A 5 -14.32 -4.51 5.42
CA ARG A 5 -14.48 -5.42 4.28
C ARG A 5 -13.57 -6.66 4.36
N PHE A 6 -12.43 -6.58 5.05
CA PHE A 6 -11.45 -7.66 5.07
C PHE A 6 -11.88 -8.85 5.93
N GLY A 7 -12.53 -8.58 7.07
CA GLY A 7 -12.99 -9.61 8.02
C GLY A 7 -13.86 -10.69 7.37
N PRO A 8 -14.98 -10.33 6.73
CA PRO A 8 -15.84 -11.30 6.04
C PRO A 8 -15.11 -12.10 4.95
N GLY A 9 -14.15 -11.50 4.25
CA GLY A 9 -13.33 -12.19 3.24
C GLY A 9 -12.42 -13.25 3.88
N ILE A 10 -11.76 -12.91 4.97
CA ILE A 10 -10.90 -13.83 5.73
C ILE A 10 -11.72 -14.97 6.35
N GLU A 11 -12.87 -14.65 6.96
CA GLU A 11 -13.81 -15.64 7.51
C GLU A 11 -14.30 -16.61 6.44
N LEU A 12 -14.62 -16.12 5.23
CA LEU A 12 -15.01 -16.97 4.12
C LEU A 12 -13.87 -17.88 3.66
N LEU A 13 -12.64 -17.37 3.55
CA LEU A 13 -11.47 -18.19 3.20
C LEU A 13 -11.25 -19.32 4.22
N GLN A 14 -11.38 -19.01 5.51
CA GLN A 14 -11.29 -20.00 6.59
C GLN A 14 -12.41 -21.04 6.49
N ALA A 15 -13.65 -20.62 6.24
CA ALA A 15 -14.79 -21.52 6.07
C ALA A 15 -14.63 -22.45 4.85
N LEU A 16 -13.87 -22.02 3.83
CA LEU A 16 -13.51 -22.81 2.64
C LEU A 16 -12.26 -23.68 2.83
N GLY A 17 -11.63 -23.64 4.02
CA GLY A 17 -10.52 -24.53 4.39
C GLY A 17 -9.13 -23.93 4.23
N ALA A 18 -8.99 -22.62 4.03
CA ALA A 18 -7.68 -21.96 4.17
C ALA A 18 -7.25 -22.01 5.65
N ASP A 19 -6.01 -22.37 5.93
CA ASP A 19 -5.45 -22.49 7.29
C ASP A 19 -4.03 -21.89 7.44
N ALA A 20 -3.33 -21.64 6.33
CA ALA A 20 -2.02 -21.00 6.31
C ALA A 20 -2.10 -19.47 6.41
N PHE A 21 -2.33 -18.96 7.62
CA PHE A 21 -2.32 -17.52 7.91
C PHE A 21 -1.12 -17.13 8.77
N PHE A 22 -0.57 -15.95 8.51
CA PHE A 22 0.35 -15.28 9.42
C PHE A 22 -0.11 -13.84 9.62
N ALA A 23 0.03 -13.34 10.84
CA ALA A 23 -0.30 -11.96 11.16
C ALA A 23 0.86 -11.06 10.73
N PRO A 24 0.59 -9.90 10.09
CA PRO A 24 1.64 -8.96 9.77
C PRO A 24 2.01 -8.12 11.00
N GLU A 25 3.31 -7.83 11.13
CA GLU A 25 3.77 -6.75 11.99
C GLU A 25 3.73 -5.43 11.21
N PRO A 26 3.46 -4.28 11.86
CA PRO A 26 3.56 -2.98 11.21
C PRO A 26 4.95 -2.75 10.61
N ALA A 27 5.00 -2.19 9.40
CA ALA A 27 6.23 -1.75 8.78
C ALA A 27 6.92 -0.70 9.66
N SER A 28 8.23 -0.85 9.85
CA SER A 28 9.09 0.13 10.50
C SER A 28 9.27 1.37 9.65
N ASP A 29 9.63 2.49 10.27
CA ASP A 29 9.93 3.73 9.56
C ASP A 29 11.03 3.52 8.50
N ALA A 30 12.06 2.73 8.79
CA ALA A 30 13.10 2.40 7.82
C ALA A 30 12.60 1.64 6.59
N GLU A 31 11.57 0.78 6.75
CA GLU A 31 10.92 0.12 5.63
C GLU A 31 10.06 1.10 4.83
N LEU A 32 9.29 1.97 5.50
CA LEU A 32 8.47 2.98 4.85
C LEU A 32 9.32 4.00 4.07
N GLU A 33 10.44 4.43 4.65
CA GLU A 33 11.39 5.39 4.07
C GLU A 33 12.08 4.89 2.80
N ARG A 34 11.94 3.59 2.45
CA ARG A 34 12.40 3.06 1.16
C ARG A 34 11.74 3.77 -0.02
N LEU A 35 10.47 4.16 0.12
CA LEU A 35 9.69 4.81 -0.94
C LEU A 35 9.01 6.10 -0.52
N HIS A 36 8.84 6.32 0.78
CA HIS A 36 8.17 7.50 1.30
C HIS A 36 9.14 8.50 1.92
N ASP A 37 8.84 9.78 1.75
CA ASP A 37 9.63 10.83 2.38
C ASP A 37 9.48 10.78 3.92
N PRO A 38 10.57 10.88 4.70
CA PRO A 38 10.47 10.97 6.16
C PRO A 38 9.54 12.08 6.64
N ALA A 39 9.50 13.23 5.94
CA ALA A 39 8.58 14.32 6.26
C ALA A 39 7.12 13.93 6.03
N TYR A 40 6.85 13.07 5.03
CA TYR A 40 5.53 12.52 4.79
C TYR A 40 5.10 11.56 5.90
N ILE A 41 5.97 10.63 6.28
CA ILE A 41 5.71 9.66 7.37
C ILE A 41 5.38 10.39 8.68
N GLU A 42 6.15 11.43 9.02
CA GLU A 42 5.88 12.23 10.21
C GLU A 42 4.54 12.97 10.12
N ALA A 43 4.18 13.50 8.95
CA ALA A 43 2.87 14.13 8.76
C ALA A 43 1.71 13.14 8.96
N VAL A 44 1.81 11.92 8.42
CA VAL A 44 0.82 10.84 8.64
C VAL A 44 0.68 10.54 10.14
N ARG A 45 1.80 10.41 10.86
CA ARG A 45 1.82 10.17 12.30
C ARG A 45 1.10 11.29 13.06
N ARG A 46 1.42 12.55 12.76
CA ARG A 46 0.81 13.72 13.40
C ARG A 46 -0.69 13.82 13.10
N HIS A 47 -1.11 13.62 11.85
CA HIS A 47 -2.53 13.60 11.49
C HIS A 47 -3.28 12.44 12.18
N GLY A 48 -2.60 11.31 12.40
CA GLY A 48 -3.14 10.19 13.17
C GLY A 48 -3.30 10.47 14.67
N LEU A 49 -2.49 11.37 15.25
CA LEU A 49 -2.57 11.78 16.66
C LEU A 49 -3.63 12.86 16.91
N TRP A 50 -3.78 13.80 15.97
CA TRP A 50 -4.71 14.94 16.09
C TRP A 50 -5.64 15.05 14.87
N PRO A 51 -6.51 14.04 14.64
CA PRO A 51 -7.33 13.97 13.44
C PRO A 51 -8.31 15.15 13.38
N GLY A 52 -8.22 15.92 12.30
CA GLY A 52 -9.08 17.08 12.05
C GLY A 52 -8.63 18.37 12.74
N GLU A 53 -7.54 18.36 13.51
CA GLU A 53 -7.00 19.56 14.18
C GLU A 53 -5.85 20.23 13.41
N LEU A 54 -5.20 19.48 12.51
CA LEU A 54 -4.06 19.96 11.73
C LEU A 54 -4.48 20.53 10.37
N PRO A 55 -3.75 21.51 9.83
CA PRO A 55 -3.97 21.99 8.47
C PRO A 55 -3.71 20.88 7.44
N VAL A 56 -4.37 20.98 6.30
CA VAL A 56 -4.20 20.06 5.17
C VAL A 56 -2.73 20.03 4.72
N SER A 57 -2.16 18.84 4.61
CA SER A 57 -0.77 18.65 4.15
C SER A 57 -0.57 17.24 3.61
N HIS A 58 0.33 17.09 2.63
CA HIS A 58 0.71 15.80 2.04
C HIS A 58 -0.49 14.91 1.62
N GLY A 59 -1.51 15.54 1.02
CA GLY A 59 -2.74 14.86 0.61
C GLY A 59 -3.74 14.57 1.74
N ILE A 60 -3.35 14.76 3.01
CA ILE A 60 -4.19 14.44 4.17
C ILE A 60 -5.03 15.65 4.58
N GLY A 61 -6.34 15.48 4.60
CA GLY A 61 -7.29 16.55 4.89
C GLY A 61 -8.73 16.17 4.59
N PRO A 62 -9.68 17.12 4.64
CA PRO A 62 -11.04 16.85 4.16
C PRO A 62 -11.00 16.40 2.68
N GLY A 63 -11.65 15.28 2.36
CA GLY A 63 -11.62 14.68 1.02
C GLY A 63 -11.48 13.16 1.07
N ASP A 64 -10.72 12.62 0.12
CA ASP A 64 -10.52 11.18 -0.04
C ASP A 64 -9.59 10.59 1.03
N ASP A 65 -8.66 11.38 1.56
CA ASP A 65 -7.69 10.95 2.58
C ASP A 65 -7.90 11.68 3.93
N PRO A 66 -9.06 11.51 4.60
CA PRO A 66 -9.33 12.15 5.87
C PRO A 66 -8.47 11.57 6.98
N ALA A 67 -7.92 12.45 7.82
CA ALA A 67 -7.21 12.06 9.04
C ALA A 67 -8.12 11.24 9.97
N PHE A 68 -7.58 10.16 10.54
CA PHE A 68 -8.28 9.33 11.53
C PHE A 68 -7.31 8.87 12.63
N ALA A 69 -7.85 8.58 13.81
CA ALA A 69 -7.04 8.16 14.95
C ALA A 69 -6.27 6.86 14.63
N GLY A 70 -4.95 6.88 14.82
CA GLY A 70 -4.08 5.74 14.53
C GLY A 70 -3.82 5.51 13.04
N MET A 71 -3.91 6.55 12.21
CA MET A 71 -3.69 6.47 10.76
C MET A 71 -2.34 5.87 10.38
N HIS A 72 -1.27 6.26 11.08
CA HIS A 72 0.07 5.73 10.81
C HIS A 72 0.15 4.23 11.11
N GLU A 73 -0.33 3.80 12.28
CA GLU A 73 -0.29 2.40 12.70
C GLU A 73 -1.12 1.51 11.76
N ALA A 74 -2.30 2.00 11.35
CA ALA A 74 -3.14 1.31 10.39
C ALA A 74 -2.47 1.18 9.01
N GLY A 75 -1.91 2.27 8.47
CA GLY A 75 -1.20 2.25 7.19
C GLY A 75 0.06 1.37 7.23
N ALA A 76 0.84 1.47 8.31
CA ALA A 76 2.04 0.67 8.51
C ALA A 76 1.73 -0.83 8.63
N THR A 77 0.60 -1.20 9.24
CA THR A 77 0.13 -2.60 9.30
C THR A 77 -0.17 -3.15 7.90
N VAL A 78 -0.81 -2.35 7.04
CA VAL A 78 -1.06 -2.74 5.64
C VAL A 78 0.26 -2.90 4.87
N ALA A 79 1.17 -1.93 4.98
CA ALA A 79 2.50 -2.02 4.38
C ALA A 79 3.28 -3.26 4.86
N GLY A 80 3.25 -3.53 6.15
CA GLY A 80 3.90 -4.69 6.77
C GLY A 80 3.38 -6.02 6.26
N GLY A 81 2.07 -6.12 5.95
CA GLY A 81 1.49 -7.31 5.34
C GLY A 81 2.04 -7.62 3.95
N SER A 82 2.14 -6.61 3.09
CA SER A 82 2.71 -6.79 1.75
C SER A 82 4.21 -7.08 1.79
N LEU A 83 4.95 -6.46 2.72
CA LEU A 83 6.36 -6.77 2.95
C LEU A 83 6.57 -8.21 3.44
N ALA A 84 5.79 -8.65 4.43
CA ALA A 84 5.89 -10.01 4.97
C ALA A 84 5.52 -11.07 3.92
N ALA A 85 4.49 -10.81 3.10
CA ALA A 85 4.13 -11.65 1.96
C ALA A 85 5.27 -11.78 0.95
N MET A 86 5.90 -10.66 0.58
CA MET A 86 7.02 -10.68 -0.36
C MET A 86 8.26 -11.37 0.23
N ARG A 87 8.58 -11.16 1.52
CA ARG A 87 9.67 -11.88 2.21
C ARG A 87 9.48 -13.39 2.14
N ALA A 88 8.28 -13.87 2.44
CA ALA A 88 7.98 -15.29 2.41
C ALA A 88 8.20 -15.90 1.01
N ILE A 89 7.85 -15.16 -0.05
CA ILE A 89 8.11 -15.56 -1.45
C ILE A 89 9.61 -15.59 -1.74
N LEU A 90 10.35 -14.52 -1.41
CA LEU A 90 11.79 -14.40 -1.65
C LEU A 90 12.61 -15.45 -0.88
N GLU A 91 12.18 -15.81 0.33
CA GLU A 91 12.78 -16.88 1.13
C GLU A 91 12.44 -18.28 0.61
N GLY A 92 11.48 -18.40 -0.31
CA GLY A 92 11.00 -19.67 -0.85
C GLY A 92 10.15 -20.48 0.14
N SER A 93 9.66 -19.86 1.22
CA SER A 93 8.78 -20.53 2.19
C SER A 93 7.36 -20.74 1.64
N VAL A 94 6.93 -19.88 0.71
CA VAL A 94 5.70 -20.02 -0.05
C VAL A 94 5.93 -19.71 -1.53
N GLY A 95 5.17 -20.35 -2.43
CA GLY A 95 5.18 -20.00 -3.85
C GLY A 95 4.28 -18.81 -4.19
N HIS A 96 3.25 -18.57 -3.37
CA HIS A 96 2.27 -17.50 -3.53
C HIS A 96 1.81 -16.99 -2.18
N ALA A 97 1.52 -15.69 -2.09
CA ALA A 97 0.95 -15.06 -0.91
C ALA A 97 -0.23 -14.17 -1.31
N PHE A 98 -1.24 -14.09 -0.45
CA PHE A 98 -2.40 -13.22 -0.64
C PHE A 98 -2.55 -12.32 0.57
N HIS A 99 -2.51 -11.01 0.34
CA HIS A 99 -2.71 -9.99 1.37
C HIS A 99 -3.99 -9.19 1.07
N PRO A 100 -5.15 -9.57 1.65
CA PRO A 100 -6.43 -8.94 1.33
C PRO A 100 -6.52 -7.46 1.74
N GLY A 101 -5.69 -7.04 2.69
CA GLY A 101 -5.63 -5.67 3.21
C GLY A 101 -4.85 -4.70 2.33
N GLY A 102 -4.00 -5.21 1.43
CA GLY A 102 -3.09 -4.42 0.58
C GLY A 102 -3.72 -3.94 -0.72
N GLY A 103 -2.85 -3.52 -1.65
CA GLY A 103 -3.28 -3.02 -2.95
C GLY A 103 -3.48 -1.50 -2.99
N LEU A 104 -2.98 -0.74 -2.02
CA LEU A 104 -3.13 0.71 -1.93
C LEU A 104 -2.16 1.42 -2.87
N HIS A 105 -2.51 1.41 -4.15
CA HIS A 105 -1.63 1.75 -5.28
C HIS A 105 -1.46 3.25 -5.58
N HIS A 106 -2.30 4.13 -5.02
CA HIS A 106 -2.28 5.57 -5.34
C HIS A 106 -1.32 6.40 -4.48
N ALA A 107 -0.85 5.86 -3.35
CA ALA A 107 0.05 6.60 -2.47
C ALA A 107 1.36 6.91 -3.20
N LEU A 108 1.82 8.16 -3.08
CA LEU A 108 3.01 8.67 -3.75
C LEU A 108 4.15 8.85 -2.74
N ARG A 109 5.33 9.23 -3.23
CA ARG A 109 6.52 9.42 -2.38
C ARG A 109 6.25 10.38 -1.21
N ASP A 110 5.52 11.47 -1.45
CA ASP A 110 5.38 12.58 -0.51
C ASP A 110 3.94 12.89 -0.08
N ARG A 111 2.96 12.08 -0.50
CA ARG A 111 1.54 12.35 -0.20
C ARG A 111 0.65 11.11 -0.26
N ALA A 112 -0.40 11.15 0.57
CA ALA A 112 -1.56 10.28 0.44
C ALA A 112 -2.36 10.67 -0.81
N SER A 113 -3.07 9.70 -1.37
CA SER A 113 -3.95 9.90 -2.52
C SER A 113 -4.95 8.76 -2.63
N GLY A 114 -6.21 9.05 -2.97
CA GLY A 114 -7.19 8.02 -3.34
C GLY A 114 -7.39 6.92 -2.28
N PHE A 115 -7.52 7.30 -1.01
CA PHE A 115 -7.61 6.41 0.16
C PHE A 115 -6.32 5.66 0.52
N CYS A 116 -5.22 5.92 -0.18
CA CYS A 116 -3.94 5.23 -0.02
C CYS A 116 -2.99 6.10 0.79
N ILE A 117 -2.58 5.61 1.98
CA ILE A 117 -1.63 6.29 2.86
C ILE A 117 -0.20 5.88 2.49
N TYR A 118 0.17 4.62 2.70
CA TYR A 118 1.46 4.10 2.23
C TYR A 118 1.24 3.17 1.04
N ASN A 119 2.18 3.20 0.09
CA ASN A 119 2.13 2.36 -1.10
C ASN A 119 2.69 0.97 -0.76
N ASP A 120 1.85 0.12 -0.17
CA ASP A 120 2.24 -1.20 0.32
C ASP A 120 2.74 -2.11 -0.81
N VAL A 121 2.12 -1.99 -1.99
CA VAL A 121 2.52 -2.76 -3.18
C VAL A 121 3.87 -2.29 -3.69
N GLY A 122 4.07 -0.97 -3.76
CA GLY A 122 5.35 -0.39 -4.12
C GLY A 122 6.47 -0.86 -3.18
N LEU A 123 6.22 -0.88 -1.87
CA LEU A 123 7.20 -1.36 -0.88
C LEU A 123 7.57 -2.82 -1.09
N ALA A 124 6.59 -3.67 -1.43
CA ALA A 124 6.85 -5.07 -1.82
C ALA A 124 7.67 -5.16 -3.12
N VAL A 125 7.37 -4.34 -4.12
CA VAL A 125 8.18 -4.25 -5.36
C VAL A 125 9.61 -3.84 -5.04
N ALA A 126 9.82 -2.79 -4.23
CA ALA A 126 11.15 -2.32 -3.83
C ALA A 126 11.94 -3.41 -3.11
N LEU A 127 11.30 -4.17 -2.21
CA LEU A 127 11.94 -5.29 -1.53
C LEU A 127 12.41 -6.39 -2.49
N ALA A 128 11.58 -6.77 -3.47
CA ALA A 128 11.98 -7.73 -4.50
C ALA A 128 13.12 -7.20 -5.37
N ARG A 129 13.09 -5.91 -5.72
CA ARG A 129 14.14 -5.23 -6.47
C ARG A 129 15.47 -5.22 -5.70
N ASP A 130 15.44 -4.97 -4.40
CA ASP A 130 16.62 -5.02 -3.52
C ASP A 130 17.22 -6.44 -3.43
N ALA A 131 16.39 -7.47 -3.58
CA ALA A 131 16.82 -8.86 -3.70
C ALA A 131 17.39 -9.22 -5.09
N GLY A 132 17.40 -8.27 -6.03
CA GLY A 132 17.94 -8.45 -7.38
C GLY A 132 16.92 -8.95 -8.40
N GLU A 133 15.64 -9.06 -8.04
CA GLU A 133 14.60 -9.54 -8.93
C GLU A 133 14.17 -8.48 -9.95
N ARG A 134 13.62 -8.94 -11.08
CA ARG A 134 12.85 -8.09 -12.00
C ARG A 134 11.37 -8.32 -11.73
N VAL A 135 10.60 -7.24 -11.61
CA VAL A 135 9.22 -7.30 -11.16
C VAL A 135 8.27 -6.91 -12.30
N LEU A 136 7.27 -7.74 -12.54
CA LEU A 136 6.10 -7.38 -13.32
C LEU A 136 4.97 -7.06 -12.33
N TYR A 137 4.56 -5.80 -12.30
CA TYR A 137 3.38 -5.35 -11.58
C TYR A 137 2.18 -5.32 -12.53
N ILE A 138 1.14 -6.09 -12.22
CA ILE A 138 -0.12 -6.10 -12.96
C ILE A 138 -1.20 -5.51 -12.07
N ASP A 139 -1.85 -4.46 -12.57
CA ASP A 139 -2.92 -3.76 -11.90
C ASP A 139 -4.22 -3.88 -12.70
N LEU A 140 -5.25 -4.37 -12.02
CA LEU A 140 -6.59 -4.59 -12.54
C LEU A 140 -7.65 -3.85 -11.73
N ASP A 141 -7.24 -2.91 -10.86
CA ASP A 141 -8.18 -1.96 -10.27
C ASP A 141 -8.79 -1.09 -11.38
N VAL A 142 -9.99 -0.57 -11.13
CA VAL A 142 -10.69 0.28 -12.10
C VAL A 142 -9.99 1.63 -12.26
N HIS A 143 -9.25 2.09 -11.26
CA HIS A 143 -8.42 3.29 -11.30
C HIS A 143 -7.01 2.95 -11.81
N HIS A 144 -6.35 3.92 -12.44
CA HIS A 144 -4.95 3.77 -12.82
C HIS A 144 -4.05 3.65 -11.58
N GLY A 145 -3.18 2.64 -11.54
CA GLY A 145 -2.12 2.50 -10.54
C GLY A 145 -0.99 3.52 -10.70
N ASP A 146 -1.35 4.79 -10.66
CA ASP A 146 -0.48 5.95 -10.83
C ASP A 146 0.66 6.01 -9.80
N GLY A 147 0.39 5.70 -8.53
CA GLY A 147 1.39 5.76 -7.47
C GLY A 147 2.51 4.75 -7.68
N VAL A 148 2.17 3.49 -8.00
CA VAL A 148 3.17 2.46 -8.31
C VAL A 148 3.92 2.81 -9.61
N GLN A 149 3.22 3.32 -10.61
CA GLN A 149 3.86 3.78 -11.86
C GLN A 149 4.86 4.91 -11.61
N ASP A 150 4.50 5.95 -10.85
CA ASP A 150 5.35 7.10 -10.55
C ASP A 150 6.61 6.68 -9.77
N LEU A 151 6.44 5.84 -8.74
CA LEU A 151 7.53 5.37 -7.89
C LEU A 151 8.61 4.58 -8.65
N PHE A 152 8.26 3.96 -9.78
CA PHE A 152 9.17 3.10 -10.56
C PHE A 152 9.32 3.53 -12.03
N TRP A 153 8.88 4.74 -12.38
CA TRP A 153 8.83 5.21 -13.77
C TRP A 153 10.15 5.04 -14.53
N ASP A 154 11.27 5.31 -13.84
CA ASP A 154 12.62 5.25 -14.39
C ASP A 154 13.39 3.95 -14.02
N ASP A 155 12.77 2.98 -13.32
CA ASP A 155 13.43 1.70 -12.99
C ASP A 155 13.20 0.65 -14.11
N PRO A 156 14.22 0.32 -14.91
CA PRO A 156 14.07 -0.58 -16.05
C PRO A 156 13.80 -2.05 -15.65
N ALA A 157 13.88 -2.38 -14.38
CA ALA A 157 13.60 -3.73 -13.89
C ALA A 157 12.27 -3.84 -13.12
N VAL A 158 11.44 -2.80 -13.19
CA VAL A 158 10.01 -2.87 -12.86
C VAL A 158 9.20 -2.55 -14.12
N LEU A 159 8.35 -3.48 -14.52
CA LEU A 159 7.35 -3.25 -15.57
C LEU A 159 5.98 -3.10 -14.92
N THR A 160 5.37 -1.93 -15.06
CA THR A 160 3.99 -1.68 -14.60
C THR A 160 3.02 -1.81 -15.76
N VAL A 161 2.03 -2.69 -15.62
CA VAL A 161 0.93 -2.87 -16.58
C VAL A 161 -0.38 -2.65 -15.84
N SER A 162 -1.13 -1.61 -16.20
CA SER A 162 -2.40 -1.27 -15.58
C SER A 162 -3.50 -1.21 -16.63
N ILE A 163 -4.63 -1.85 -16.36
CA ILE A 163 -5.84 -1.82 -17.19
C ILE A 163 -6.95 -1.18 -16.36
N HIS A 164 -7.34 0.03 -16.73
CA HIS A 164 -8.23 0.89 -15.94
C HIS A 164 -9.16 1.70 -16.85
N GLU A 165 -10.21 2.30 -16.26
CA GLU A 165 -11.00 3.30 -16.95
C GLU A 165 -10.18 4.57 -17.21
N SER A 166 -10.49 5.30 -18.28
CA SER A 166 -9.76 6.50 -18.64
C SER A 166 -9.86 7.59 -17.58
N GLY A 167 -8.74 8.28 -17.34
CA GLY A 167 -8.66 9.52 -16.56
C GLY A 167 -9.73 10.57 -16.91
N HIS A 168 -10.19 10.59 -18.17
CA HIS A 168 -11.25 11.51 -18.61
C HIS A 168 -12.57 11.37 -17.81
N PHE A 169 -12.85 10.19 -17.24
CA PHE A 169 -14.10 9.89 -16.55
C PHE A 169 -13.90 9.45 -15.10
N LEU A 170 -12.72 8.94 -14.76
CA LEU A 170 -12.43 8.38 -13.45
C LEU A 170 -11.08 8.89 -12.96
N PHE A 171 -10.96 9.11 -11.65
CA PHE A 171 -9.67 9.31 -10.96
C PHE A 171 -8.65 8.21 -11.38
N PRO A 172 -7.33 8.47 -11.48
CA PRO A 172 -6.56 9.64 -11.02
C PRO A 172 -6.16 10.69 -12.08
N GLY A 173 -6.60 10.54 -13.33
CA GLY A 173 -6.16 11.41 -14.44
C GLY A 173 -6.89 12.74 -14.54
#